data_AF-A0A5C8CET2-F1
#
_entry.id   AF-A0A5C8CET2-F1
#
_cell.length_a   1.000
_cell.length_b   1.000
_cell.length_c   1.000
_cell.angle_alpha   90.00
_cell.angle_beta   90.00
_cell.angle_gamma   90.00
#
_symmetry.space_group_name_H-M   'P 1'
#
loop_
_entity.id
_entity.type
_entity.pdbx_description
1 polymer ?
#
loop_
_entity_poly.entity_id
_entity_poly.type
_entity_poly.pdbx_seq_one_letter_code
_entity_poly.pdbx_strand_id
1 'polypeptide(L)'
;MKSITKEAKELLKRRDLLKSSIFSNLSNTEELNNLSEKLEIYKNGIKKAKEDKESEEHCKNILKDFLNGAFKYNCNTKGKIDLTIKYEGDIKEIIETKNYDNKTEMIKDNDYYYKSFYQSVLYYYQSRKNINKDMTVEHIIITDF
;
A
#
# COMPACT_ATOMS: atom_id res chain seq x y z
N MET A 1 2.76 -36.38 12.66
CA MET A 1 2.99 -35.18 11.83
C MET A 1 2.13 -34.05 12.37
N LYS A 2 2.73 -32.91 12.78
CA LYS A 2 1.94 -31.73 13.18
C LYS A 2 1.21 -31.20 11.96
N SER A 3 -0.12 -31.18 12.00
CA SER A 3 -0.96 -30.62 10.95
C SER A 3 -0.57 -29.17 10.73
N ILE A 4 -0.11 -28.85 9.52
CA ILE A 4 0.13 -27.48 9.09
C ILE A 4 -1.23 -26.75 9.16
N THR A 5 -1.29 -25.66 9.93
CA THR A 5 -2.49 -24.84 10.09
C THR A 5 -2.96 -24.31 8.73
N LYS A 6 -4.27 -24.02 8.58
CA LYS A 6 -4.87 -23.48 7.34
C LYS A 6 -4.07 -22.28 6.82
N GLU A 7 -3.63 -21.42 7.73
CA GLU A 7 -2.79 -20.25 7.49
C GLU A 7 -1.42 -20.59 6.87
N ALA A 8 -0.74 -21.62 7.37
CA ALA A 8 0.54 -22.05 6.82
C ALA A 8 0.40 -22.73 5.44
N LYS A 9 -0.75 -23.36 5.14
CA LYS A 9 -1.06 -23.82 3.77
C LYS A 9 -1.29 -22.66 2.80
N GLU A 10 -1.98 -21.60 3.26
CA GLU A 10 -2.19 -20.37 2.49
C GLU A 10 -0.86 -19.68 2.16
N LEU A 11 0.04 -19.57 3.15
CA LEU A 11 1.38 -19.01 3.00
C LEU A 11 2.24 -19.81 2.03
N LEU A 12 2.18 -21.15 2.08
CA LEU A 12 2.86 -22.00 1.09
C LEU A 12 2.36 -21.75 -0.32
N LYS A 13 1.03 -21.66 -0.53
CA LYS A 13 0.46 -21.35 -1.86
C LYS A 13 0.94 -20.00 -2.40
N ARG A 14 0.97 -18.96 -1.56
CA ARG A 14 1.48 -17.62 -1.95
C ARG A 14 2.96 -17.68 -2.33
N ARG A 15 3.77 -18.41 -1.56
CA ARG A 15 5.19 -18.64 -1.85
C ARG A 15 5.38 -19.37 -3.18
N ASP A 16 4.59 -20.40 -3.44
CA ASP A 16 4.72 -21.22 -4.63
C ASP A 16 4.25 -20.47 -5.90
N LEU A 17 3.25 -19.59 -5.79
CA LEU A 17 2.82 -18.65 -6.85
C LEU A 17 3.95 -17.69 -7.28
N LEU A 18 4.68 -17.15 -6.31
CA LEU A 18 5.83 -16.27 -6.60
C LEU A 18 7.00 -17.05 -7.21
N LYS A 19 7.21 -18.30 -6.79
CA LYS A 19 8.28 -19.13 -7.35
C LYS A 19 8.04 -19.50 -8.80
N SER A 20 6.83 -19.88 -9.21
CA SER A 20 6.61 -20.31 -10.59
C SER A 20 6.84 -19.19 -11.61
N SER A 21 6.54 -17.93 -11.25
CA SER A 21 6.66 -16.77 -12.15
C SER A 21 8.04 -16.12 -12.14
N ILE A 22 8.74 -16.09 -10.99
CA ILE A 22 10.09 -15.53 -10.88
C ILE A 22 11.10 -16.45 -11.58
N PHE A 23 11.01 -17.77 -11.37
CA PHE A 23 12.02 -18.71 -11.88
C PHE A 23 11.89 -19.02 -13.39
N SER A 24 10.74 -18.76 -14.01
CA SER A 24 10.57 -18.97 -15.47
C SER A 24 11.20 -17.86 -16.32
N ASN A 25 11.46 -16.69 -15.74
CA ASN A 25 12.05 -15.53 -16.42
C ASN A 25 13.14 -14.92 -15.55
N LEU A 26 14.18 -15.69 -15.22
CA LEU A 26 15.37 -15.19 -14.53
C LEU A 26 16.22 -14.30 -15.46
N SER A 27 15.63 -13.22 -15.99
CA SER A 27 16.38 -12.06 -16.42
C SER A 27 16.71 -11.27 -15.16
N ASN A 28 17.95 -11.34 -14.72
CA ASN A 28 18.48 -10.62 -13.57
C ASN A 28 18.58 -9.11 -13.92
N THR A 29 17.44 -8.45 -14.12
CA THR A 29 17.40 -7.06 -14.58
C THR A 29 17.67 -6.11 -13.43
N GLU A 30 18.24 -4.95 -13.75
CA GLU A 30 18.43 -3.86 -12.81
C GLU A 30 17.13 -3.47 -12.09
N GLU A 31 15.99 -3.50 -12.80
CA GLU A 31 14.68 -3.23 -12.24
C GLU A 31 14.25 -4.23 -11.17
N LEU A 32 14.45 -5.54 -11.40
CA LEU A 32 14.12 -6.57 -10.41
C LEU A 32 15.05 -6.53 -9.20
N ASN A 33 16.33 -6.20 -9.41
CA ASN A 33 17.28 -5.97 -8.32
C ASN A 33 16.87 -4.76 -7.48
N ASN A 34 16.51 -3.64 -8.11
CA ASN A 34 16.00 -2.46 -7.42
C ASN A 34 14.71 -2.77 -6.65
N LEU A 35 13.75 -3.47 -7.27
CA LEU A 35 12.52 -3.88 -6.58
C LEU A 35 12.83 -4.73 -5.34
N SER A 36 13.72 -5.71 -5.47
CA SER A 36 14.14 -6.59 -4.37
C SER A 36 14.78 -5.80 -3.23
N GLU A 37 15.71 -4.90 -3.54
CA GLU A 37 16.37 -4.03 -2.56
C GLU A 37 15.36 -3.13 -1.84
N LYS A 38 14.51 -2.42 -2.58
CA LYS A 38 13.50 -1.52 -1.98
C LYS A 38 12.47 -2.28 -1.17
N LEU A 39 12.08 -3.48 -1.57
CA LEU A 39 11.17 -4.33 -0.82
C LEU A 39 11.78 -4.76 0.52
N GLU A 40 13.06 -5.09 0.55
CA GLU A 40 13.74 -5.47 1.78
C GLU A 40 13.89 -4.29 2.74
N ILE A 41 14.22 -3.09 2.21
CA ILE A 41 14.21 -1.84 2.99
C ILE A 41 12.82 -1.56 3.58
N TYR A 42 11.77 -1.66 2.76
CA TYR A 42 10.39 -1.45 3.18
C TYR A 42 9.99 -2.40 4.32
N LYS A 43 10.21 -3.70 4.14
CA LYS A 43 9.87 -4.72 5.15
C LYS A 43 10.58 -4.48 6.47
N ASN A 44 11.88 -4.21 6.43
CA ASN A 44 12.67 -3.97 7.63
C ASN A 44 12.29 -2.65 8.30
N GLY A 45 12.01 -1.61 7.51
CA GLY A 45 11.51 -0.32 8.00
C GLY A 45 10.18 -0.46 8.74
N ILE A 46 9.17 -1.08 8.12
CA ILE A 46 7.85 -1.29 8.75
C ILE A 46 7.97 -2.17 10.00
N LYS A 47 8.78 -3.24 9.95
CA LYS A 47 9.01 -4.10 11.12
C LYS A 47 9.57 -3.28 12.29
N LYS A 48 10.62 -2.49 12.04
CA LYS A 48 11.24 -1.66 13.07
C LYS A 48 10.27 -0.59 13.60
N ALA A 49 9.54 0.08 12.71
CA ALA A 49 8.54 1.08 13.10
C ALA A 49 7.47 0.49 14.04
N LYS A 50 7.05 -0.77 13.81
CA LYS A 50 6.15 -1.48 14.71
C LYS A 50 6.78 -1.80 16.07
N GLU A 51 8.03 -2.28 16.09
CA GLU A 51 8.77 -2.58 17.31
C GLU A 51 8.94 -1.31 18.18
N ASP A 52 9.24 -0.18 17.54
CA ASP A 52 9.46 1.12 18.17
C ASP A 52 8.15 1.88 18.46
N LYS A 53 6.99 1.32 18.08
CA LYS A 53 5.64 1.93 18.20
C LYS A 53 5.55 3.32 17.56
N GLU A 54 6.13 3.44 16.39
CA GLU A 54 6.13 4.66 15.59
C GLU A 54 4.73 5.06 15.12
N SER A 55 4.60 6.33 14.75
CA SER A 55 3.35 6.91 14.27
C SER A 55 2.92 6.41 12.89
N GLU A 56 1.63 6.54 12.58
CA GLU A 56 1.09 6.30 11.24
C GLU A 56 1.83 7.11 10.16
N GLU A 57 2.17 8.38 10.46
CA GLU A 57 2.93 9.25 9.57
C GLU A 57 4.32 8.67 9.23
N HIS A 58 4.98 8.06 10.21
CA HIS A 58 6.28 7.42 10.00
C HIS A 58 6.15 6.23 9.03
N CYS A 59 5.21 5.32 9.31
CA CYS A 59 4.96 4.15 8.46
C CYS A 59 4.51 4.55 7.03
N LYS A 60 3.68 5.60 6.91
CA LYS A 60 3.27 6.18 5.64
C LYS A 60 4.45 6.67 4.81
N ASN A 61 5.43 7.32 5.45
CA ASN A 61 6.62 7.77 4.74
C ASN A 61 7.48 6.59 4.25
N ILE A 62 7.57 5.50 5.02
CA ILE A 62 8.25 4.26 4.56
C ILE A 62 7.56 3.68 3.31
N LEU A 63 6.23 3.64 3.28
CA LEU A 63 5.47 3.22 2.10
C LEU A 63 5.68 4.15 0.91
N LYS A 64 5.63 5.47 1.13
CA LYS A 64 5.88 6.48 0.09
C LYS A 64 7.26 6.27 -0.56
N ASP A 65 8.29 6.07 0.27
CA ASP A 65 9.67 5.87 -0.19
C ASP A 65 9.82 4.57 -0.97
N PHE A 66 9.14 3.50 -0.55
CA PHE A 66 9.07 2.26 -1.30
C PHE A 66 8.42 2.45 -2.68
N LEU A 67 7.26 3.09 -2.75
CA LEU A 67 6.53 3.32 -4.00
C LEU A 67 7.34 4.17 -4.99
N ASN A 68 7.95 5.24 -4.50
CA ASN A 68 8.81 6.11 -5.31
C ASN A 68 10.11 5.41 -5.71
N GLY A 69 10.70 4.61 -4.83
CA GLY A 69 11.97 3.93 -5.08
C GLY A 69 11.85 2.74 -6.02
N ALA A 70 10.86 1.88 -5.79
CA ALA A 70 10.66 0.61 -6.48
C ALA A 70 9.97 0.81 -7.84
N PHE A 71 8.89 1.61 -7.88
CA PHE A 71 8.05 1.77 -9.07
C PHE A 71 8.23 3.10 -9.79
N LYS A 72 9.08 3.99 -9.25
CA LYS A 72 9.31 5.35 -9.79
C LYS A 72 8.02 6.17 -9.89
N TYR A 73 7.07 5.91 -8.99
CA TYR A 73 5.84 6.69 -8.90
C TYR A 73 6.12 8.13 -8.45
N ASN A 74 5.18 9.02 -8.77
CA ASN A 74 5.11 10.35 -8.16
C ASN A 74 4.13 10.29 -6.98
N CYS A 75 4.55 9.62 -5.90
CA CYS A 75 3.77 9.44 -4.67
C CYS A 75 4.06 10.54 -3.66
N ASN A 76 3.02 11.29 -3.25
CA ASN A 76 3.13 12.40 -2.30
C ASN A 76 1.83 12.62 -1.51
N THR A 77 1.93 13.30 -0.36
CA THR A 77 0.76 13.78 0.40
C THR A 77 0.05 14.91 -0.36
N LYS A 78 -1.26 15.04 -0.18
CA LYS A 78 -2.04 16.16 -0.76
C LYS A 78 -3.13 16.62 0.21
N GLY A 79 -2.87 17.72 0.90
CA GLY A 79 -3.84 18.26 1.86
C GLY A 79 -4.15 17.25 2.96
N LYS A 80 -5.40 16.78 3.03
CA LYS A 80 -5.84 15.75 3.99
C LYS A 80 -5.73 14.32 3.46
N ILE A 81 -5.37 14.14 2.18
CA ILE A 81 -5.17 12.83 1.58
C ILE A 81 -3.77 12.35 1.97
N ASP A 82 -3.71 11.15 2.54
CA ASP A 82 -2.46 10.55 3.02
C ASP A 82 -1.42 10.44 1.92
N LEU A 83 -1.72 9.72 0.85
CA LEU A 83 -0.85 9.62 -0.30
C LEU A 83 -1.65 9.66 -1.60
N THR A 84 -1.06 10.26 -2.62
CA THR A 84 -1.58 10.34 -3.97
C THR A 84 -0.50 9.93 -4.95
N ILE A 85 -0.84 9.21 -6.02
CA ILE A 85 0.07 8.97 -7.14
C ILE A 85 -0.41 9.76 -8.34
N LYS A 86 0.50 10.56 -8.90
CA LYS A 86 0.24 11.35 -10.11
C LYS A 86 0.75 10.66 -11.37
N TYR A 87 -0.06 10.74 -12.43
CA TYR A 87 0.31 10.38 -13.78
C TYR A 87 -0.08 11.53 -14.72
N GLU A 88 0.86 11.97 -15.57
CA GLU A 88 0.66 13.11 -16.50
C GLU A 88 0.13 14.40 -15.84
N GLY A 89 0.44 14.62 -14.55
CA GLY A 89 0.06 15.81 -13.80
C GLY A 89 -1.20 15.64 -12.93
N ASP A 90 -2.02 14.64 -13.24
CA ASP A 90 -3.26 14.34 -12.53
C ASP A 90 -3.08 13.28 -11.45
N ILE A 91 -3.82 13.41 -10.36
CA ILE A 91 -3.96 12.40 -9.31
C ILE A 91 -4.86 11.29 -9.86
N LYS A 92 -4.27 10.11 -10.04
CA LYS A 92 -4.94 8.89 -10.49
C LYS A 92 -5.23 7.93 -9.35
N GLU A 93 -4.30 7.82 -8.42
CA GLU A 93 -4.43 6.92 -7.27
C GLU A 93 -4.45 7.70 -5.97
N ILE A 94 -5.26 7.21 -5.04
CA ILE A 94 -5.25 7.64 -3.64
C ILE A 94 -4.93 6.42 -2.79
N ILE A 95 -4.06 6.60 -1.80
CA ILE A 95 -3.81 5.60 -0.77
C ILE A 95 -4.14 6.25 0.57
N GLU A 96 -5.18 5.72 1.24
CA GLU A 96 -5.55 6.07 2.60
C GLU A 96 -4.90 5.07 3.54
N THR A 97 -4.02 5.55 4.41
CA THR A 97 -3.25 4.72 5.32
C THR A 97 -3.89 4.70 6.70
N LYS A 98 -3.69 3.62 7.45
CA LYS A 98 -4.06 3.52 8.86
C LYS A 98 -2.96 2.89 9.68
N ASN A 99 -2.88 3.30 10.94
CA ASN A 99 -1.99 2.64 11.87
C ASN A 99 -2.41 1.19 12.11
N TYR A 100 -1.43 0.31 12.29
CA TYR A 100 -1.62 -1.13 12.50
C TYR A 100 -2.36 -1.48 13.81
N ASP A 101 -2.38 -0.54 14.76
CA ASP A 101 -3.08 -0.67 16.03
C ASP A 101 -4.47 -0.02 16.03
N ASN A 102 -4.85 0.70 14.95
CA ASN A 102 -6.10 1.43 14.88
C ASN A 102 -7.28 0.57 14.40
N LYS A 103 -7.86 -0.18 15.35
CA LYS A 103 -8.99 -1.09 15.14
C LYS A 103 -10.32 -0.39 14.79
N THR A 104 -10.38 0.93 14.90
CA THR A 104 -11.60 1.75 14.72
C THR A 104 -11.63 2.53 13.42
N GLU A 105 -10.51 2.61 12.70
CA GLU A 105 -10.46 3.34 11.43
C GLU A 105 -10.26 2.46 10.20
N MET A 106 -9.69 1.25 10.36
CA MET A 106 -9.48 0.29 9.26
C MET A 106 -10.74 -0.53 8.97
N ILE A 107 -11.11 -0.61 7.69
CA ILE A 107 -12.26 -1.38 7.21
C ILE A 107 -12.09 -2.89 7.48
N LYS A 108 -13.20 -3.60 7.70
CA LYS A 108 -13.20 -5.06 7.93
C LYS A 108 -14.11 -5.77 6.94
N ASP A 109 -13.91 -7.08 6.81
CA ASP A 109 -14.76 -7.93 5.99
C ASP A 109 -16.23 -7.81 6.41
N ASN A 110 -17.08 -7.39 5.46
CA ASN A 110 -18.52 -7.19 5.63
C ASN A 110 -18.91 -6.13 6.71
N ASP A 111 -17.99 -5.24 7.09
CA ASP A 111 -18.26 -4.12 7.98
C ASP A 111 -17.57 -2.84 7.45
N TYR A 112 -18.39 -1.89 7.01
CA TYR A 112 -17.96 -0.71 6.26
C TYR A 112 -18.11 0.58 7.04
N TYR A 113 -18.44 0.53 8.34
CA TYR A 113 -18.67 1.70 9.18
C TYR A 113 -17.37 2.33 9.73
N TYR A 114 -16.32 2.35 8.91
CA TYR A 114 -14.98 2.79 9.31
C TYR A 114 -14.56 4.03 8.56
N LYS A 115 -13.83 4.90 9.26
CA LYS A 115 -13.39 6.21 8.76
C LYS A 115 -12.70 6.13 7.39
N SER A 116 -11.81 5.14 7.18
CA SER A 116 -11.12 4.92 5.90
C SER A 116 -12.07 4.71 4.72
N PHE A 117 -13.16 3.96 4.92
CA PHE A 117 -14.18 3.74 3.90
C PHE A 117 -14.89 5.05 3.54
N TYR A 118 -15.35 5.81 4.52
CA TYR A 118 -16.01 7.11 4.27
C TYR A 118 -15.08 8.11 3.59
N GLN A 119 -13.79 8.14 3.98
CA GLN A 119 -12.79 8.96 3.30
C GLN A 119 -12.62 8.55 1.83
N SER A 120 -12.56 7.25 1.52
CA SER A 120 -12.49 6.78 0.12
C SER A 120 -13.71 7.23 -0.69
N VAL A 121 -14.92 7.10 -0.15
CA VAL A 121 -16.16 7.53 -0.82
C VAL A 121 -16.14 9.05 -1.05
N LEU A 122 -15.73 9.81 -0.03
CA LEU A 122 -15.61 11.26 -0.11
C LEU A 122 -14.63 11.69 -1.21
N TYR A 123 -13.45 11.11 -1.28
CA TYR A 123 -12.46 11.49 -2.30
C TYR A 123 -12.91 11.12 -3.71
N TYR A 124 -13.53 9.95 -3.88
CA TYR A 124 -14.13 9.58 -5.16
C TYR A 124 -15.20 10.59 -5.58
N TYR A 125 -16.10 10.95 -4.67
CA TYR A 125 -17.13 11.96 -4.93
C TYR A 125 -16.53 13.32 -5.31
N GLN A 126 -15.49 13.78 -4.58
CA GLN A 126 -14.80 15.05 -4.88
C GLN A 126 -14.18 15.06 -6.29
N SER A 127 -13.59 13.94 -6.71
CA SER A 127 -13.07 13.79 -8.07
C SER A 127 -14.19 13.89 -9.12
N ARG A 128 -15.32 13.20 -8.92
CA ARG A 128 -16.46 13.26 -9.86
C ARG A 128 -17.17 14.61 -9.90
N LYS A 129 -17.13 15.37 -8.80
CA LYS A 129 -17.64 16.75 -8.74
C LYS A 129 -16.64 17.80 -9.22
N ASN A 130 -15.43 17.40 -9.64
CA ASN A 130 -14.37 18.30 -10.08
C ASN A 130 -14.07 19.40 -9.05
N ILE A 131 -14.13 19.05 -7.76
CA ILE A 131 -13.81 19.98 -6.66
C ILE A 131 -12.31 20.31 -6.70
N ASN A 132 -11.47 19.32 -7.00
CA ASN A 132 -10.06 19.49 -7.27
C ASN A 132 -9.78 19.14 -8.73
N LYS A 133 -9.35 20.14 -9.52
CA LYS A 133 -9.16 19.99 -10.97
C LYS A 133 -8.06 19.00 -11.36
N ASP A 134 -7.10 18.76 -10.46
CA ASP A 134 -6.03 17.79 -10.65
C ASP A 134 -6.39 16.38 -10.14
N MET A 135 -7.67 16.09 -9.86
CA MET A 135 -8.12 14.77 -9.38
C MET A 135 -9.03 14.05 -10.38
N THR A 136 -8.46 13.11 -11.13
CA THR A 136 -9.17 12.18 -12.01
C THR A 136 -8.99 10.75 -11.51
N VAL A 137 -9.50 10.50 -10.30
CA VAL A 137 -9.23 9.28 -9.51
C VAL A 137 -9.76 8.03 -10.22
N GLU A 138 -8.87 7.08 -10.42
CA GLU A 138 -9.12 5.77 -11.03
C GLU A 138 -9.22 4.69 -9.95
N HIS A 139 -8.30 4.66 -8.99
CA HIS A 139 -8.41 3.77 -7.83
C HIS A 139 -8.14 4.47 -6.49
N ILE A 140 -8.70 3.85 -5.45
CA ILE A 140 -8.46 4.21 -4.05
C ILE A 140 -8.09 2.93 -3.32
N ILE A 141 -6.93 2.96 -2.67
CA ILE A 141 -6.39 1.86 -1.88
C ILE A 141 -6.52 2.24 -0.41
N ILE A 142 -7.11 1.36 0.39
CA ILE A 142 -7.12 1.47 1.85
C ILE A 142 -6.15 0.42 2.37
N THR A 143 -5.21 0.82 3.21
CA THR A 143 -4.22 -0.10 3.79
C THR A 143 -3.90 0.29 5.22
N ASP A 144 -3.56 -0.70 6.02
CA ASP A 144 -2.85 -0.55 7.28
C ASP A 144 -1.44 -1.16 7.17
N PHE A 145 -0.63 -0.95 8.20
CA PHE A 145 0.78 -1.38 8.23
C PHE A 145 1.00 -2.71 8.92
#